data_AF-A0A1C6I032-F1
#
_entry.id   AF-A0A1C6I032-F1
#
_cell.length_a   1.000
_cell.length_b   1.000
_cell.length_c   1.000
_cell.angle_alpha   90.00
_cell.angle_beta   90.00
_cell.angle_gamma   90.00
#
_symmetry.space_group_name_H-M   'P 1'
#
loop_
_entity.id
_entity.type
_entity.pdbx_description
1 polymer ?
#
loop_
_entity_poly.entity_id
_entity_poly.type
_entity_poly.pdbx_seq_one_letter_code
_entity_poly.pdbx_strand_id
1 'polypeptide(L)' 'MTVNELKRAFLDERPVAFGGITYQKITAVIYRKTPDGKGLHVQGELLDRNGRAVAIAAADRINFVEATP' A
#
# COMPACT_ATOMS: atom_id res chain seq x y z
N MET A 1 3.80 -6.63 -2.51
CA MET A 1 5.06 -5.90 -2.81
C MET A 1 5.98 -5.92 -1.59
N THR A 2 7.29 -5.75 -1.77
CA THR A 2 8.26 -5.59 -0.67
C THR A 2 8.08 -4.25 0.05
N VAL A 3 8.67 -4.10 1.24
CA VAL A 3 8.65 -2.82 1.98
C VAL A 3 9.34 -1.69 1.19
N ASN A 4 10.43 -2.00 0.49
CA ASN A 4 11.13 -1.01 -0.34
C ASN A 4 10.30 -0.61 -1.55
N GLU A 5 9.59 -1.56 -2.17
CA GLU A 5 8.64 -1.27 -3.25
C GLU A 5 7.47 -0.42 -2.76
N LEU A 6 6.93 -0.70 -1.57
CA LEU A 6 5.87 0.12 -0.96
C LEU A 6 6.33 1.57 -0.75
N LYS A 7 7.54 1.76 -0.21
CA LYS A 7 8.14 3.10 -0.02
C LYS A 7 8.32 3.83 -1.35
N ARG A 8 8.81 3.13 -2.38
CA ARG A 8 8.97 3.72 -3.72
C ARG A 8 7.61 4.09 -4.31
N ALA A 9 6.63 3.20 -4.26
CA ALA A 9 5.27 3.46 -4.75
C ALA A 9 4.60 4.64 -4.02
N PHE A 10 4.86 4.80 -2.72
CA PHE A 10 4.45 5.96 -1.93
C PHE A 10 5.11 7.25 -2.43
N LEU A 11 6.44 7.27 -2.58
CA LEU A 11 7.18 8.46 -3.04
C LEU A 11 6.82 8.86 -4.48
N ASP A 12 6.64 7.87 -5.35
CA ASP A 12 6.32 8.07 -6.76
C ASP A 12 4.82 8.36 -6.99
N GLU A 13 4.00 8.36 -5.94
CA GLU A 13 2.53 8.44 -5.98
C GLU A 13 1.89 7.49 -7.02
N ARG A 14 2.46 6.29 -7.19
CA ARG A 14 2.01 5.36 -8.21
C ARG A 14 0.70 4.67 -7.83
N PRO A 15 -0.17 4.38 -8.83
CA PRO A 15 -1.35 3.57 -8.58
C PRO A 15 -0.97 2.14 -8.22
N VAL A 16 -1.75 1.56 -7.31
CA VAL A 16 -1.55 0.22 -6.75
C VAL A 16 -2.87 -0.55 -6.71
N ALA A 17 -2.78 -1.88 -6.64
CA ALA A 17 -3.94 -2.76 -6.58
C ALA A 17 -3.99 -3.50 -5.24
N PHE A 18 -5.18 -3.59 -4.66
CA PHE A 18 -5.46 -4.39 -3.46
C PHE A 18 -6.90 -4.91 -3.52
N GLY A 19 -7.09 -6.21 -3.26
CA GLY A 19 -8.43 -6.82 -3.23
C GLY A 19 -9.22 -6.70 -4.54
N GLY A 20 -8.53 -6.67 -5.69
CA GLY A 20 -9.17 -6.47 -7.00
C GLY A 20 -9.55 -5.02 -7.33
N ILE A 21 -9.25 -4.06 -6.44
CA ILE A 21 -9.53 -2.63 -6.64
C ILE A 21 -8.21 -1.90 -6.96
N THR A 22 -8.24 -1.00 -7.94
CA THR A 22 -7.15 -0.06 -8.20
C THR A 22 -7.32 1.21 -7.37
N TYR A 23 -6.33 1.50 -6.54
CA TYR A 23 -6.19 2.71 -5.75
C TYR A 23 -5.29 3.71 -6.48
N GLN A 24 -5.57 5.00 -6.35
CA GLN A 24 -4.82 6.05 -7.04
C GLN A 24 -3.36 6.12 -6.57
N LYS A 25 -3.14 6.03 -5.26
CA LYS A 25 -1.82 6.08 -4.64
C LYS A 25 -1.84 5.57 -3.22
N ILE A 26 -0.65 5.37 -2.68
CA ILE A 26 -0.42 5.22 -1.24
C ILE A 26 -0.26 6.61 -0.63
N THR A 27 -0.97 6.92 0.45
CA THR A 27 -0.92 8.23 1.14
C THR A 27 -0.11 8.21 2.44
N ALA A 28 0.13 7.03 2.99
CA ALA A 28 0.99 6.86 4.17
C ALA A 28 1.63 5.46 4.21
N VAL A 29 2.82 5.37 4.82
CA VAL A 29 3.47 4.11 5.19
C VAL A 29 3.39 3.95 6.71
N ILE A 30 2.69 2.91 7.15
CA ILE A 30 2.38 2.67 8.56
C ILE A 30 3.23 1.51 9.08
N TYR A 31 3.97 1.75 10.15
CA TYR A 31 4.71 0.73 10.89
C TYR A 31 3.94 0.38 12.16
N ARG A 32 3.59 -0.89 12.34
CA ARG A 32 2.96 -1.39 13.56
C ARG A 32 3.83 -2.46 14.19
N LYS A 33 3.95 -2.45 15.51
CA LYS A 33 4.54 -3.59 16.22
C LYS A 33 3.70 -4.84 15.97
N THR A 34 4.38 -5.94 15.73
CA THR A 34 3.81 -7.30 15.82
C THR A 34 3.23 -7.51 17.23
N PRO A 35 2.22 -8.37 17.40
CA PRO A 35 1.60 -8.59 18.72
C PRO A 35 2.58 -9.04 19.81
N ASP A 36 3.66 -9.74 19.44
CA ASP A 36 4.70 -10.18 20.37
C ASP A 36 5.76 -9.09 20.67
N GLY A 37 5.68 -7.94 20.00
CA GLY A 37 6.57 -6.81 20.17
C GLY A 37 7.97 -7.00 19.58
N LYS A 38 8.25 -8.10 18.87
CA LYS A 38 9.61 -8.45 18.40
C LYS A 38 9.90 -8.04 16.96
N GLY A 39 8.87 -7.66 16.21
CA GLY A 39 8.98 -7.24 14.82
C GLY A 39 8.00 -6.13 14.43
N LEU A 40 8.05 -5.72 13.16
CA LEU A 40 7.18 -4.71 12.57
C LEU A 40 6.36 -5.29 11.40
N HIS A 41 5.07 -5.00 11.39
CA HIS A 41 4.24 -5.06 10.19
C HIS A 41 4.27 -3.71 9.49
N VAL A 42 4.52 -3.72 8.18
CA VAL A 42 4.48 -2.52 7.34
C VAL A 42 3.23 -2.57 6.48
N GLN A 43 2.46 -1.49 6.52
CA GLN A 43 1.20 -1.35 5.79
C GLN A 43 1.19 -0.05 4.98
N GLY A 44 0.44 -0.06 3.89
CA GLY A 44 0.13 1.13 3.10
C GLY A 44 -1.28 1.62 3.39
N GLU A 45 -1.43 2.93 3.53
CA GLU A 45 -2.70 3.63 3.45
C GLU A 45 -3.03 3.92 1.99
N LEU A 46 -4.16 3.44 1.47
CA LEU A 46 -4.50 3.44 0.05
C LEU A 46 -5.67 4.39 -0.25
N LEU A 47 -5.48 5.33 -1.16
CA LEU A 47 -6.52 6.29 -1.55
C LEU A 47 -7.33 5.79 -2.75
N ASP A 48 -8.65 5.69 -2.58
CA ASP A 48 -9.54 5.31 -3.68
C ASP A 48 -9.62 6.39 -4.79
N ARG A 49 -10.27 6.05 -5.91
CA ARG A 49 -10.41 6.98 -7.05
C ARG A 49 -11.32 8.17 -6.77
N ASN A 50 -12.11 8.15 -5.70
CA ASN A 50 -13.04 9.20 -5.35
C ASN A 50 -12.47 10.17 -4.31
N GLY A 51 -11.25 9.92 -3.82
CA GLY A 51 -10.61 10.69 -2.75
C GLY A 51 -11.31 10.55 -1.39
N ARG A 52 -12.10 9.49 -1.19
CA ARG A 52 -13.01 9.35 -0.03
C ARG A 52 -12.61 8.23 0.91
N ALA A 53 -12.30 7.06 0.36
CA ALA A 53 -11.98 5.89 1.17
C ALA A 53 -10.48 5.64 1.24
N VAL A 54 -10.08 5.27 2.45
CA VAL A 54 -8.72 4.93 2.81
C VAL A 54 -8.70 3.46 3.27
N ALA A 55 -8.09 2.58 2.50
CA ALA A 55 -7.87 1.19 2.92
C ALA A 55 -6.48 1.04 3.53
N ILE A 56 -6.34 0.30 4.62
CA ILE A 56 -5.03 -0.04 5.19
C ILE A 56 -4.73 -1.50 4.85
N ALA A 57 -3.69 -1.72 4.06
CA ALA A 57 -3.32 -3.05 3.58
C ALA A 57 -1.85 -3.38 3.90
N ALA A 58 -1.57 -4.65 4.22
CA ALA A 58 -0.21 -5.12 4.42
C ALA A 58 0.58 -5.04 3.10
N ALA A 59 1.86 -4.67 3.18
CA ALA A 59 2.71 -4.46 2.00
C ALA A 59 2.72 -5.66 1.04
N ASP A 60 2.80 -6.87 1.58
CA ASP A 60 2.80 -8.13 0.83
C ASP A 60 1.51 -8.41 0.07
N ARG A 61 0.39 -7.78 0.45
CA ARG A 61 -0.92 -7.90 -0.21
C ARG A 61 -1.22 -6.80 -1.22
N ILE A 62 -0.37 -5.77 -1.30
CA ILE A 62 -0.50 -4.69 -2.27
C ILE A 62 0.34 -5.06 -3.51
N ASN A 63 -0.24 -4.88 -4.69
CA ASN A 63 0.41 -5.14 -5.97
C ASN A 63 0.59 -3.86 -6.77
N PHE A 64 1.60 -3.81 -7.64
CA PHE A 64 1.64 -2.79 -8.67
C PHE A 64 0.47 -2.99 -9.63
N VAL A 65 -0.08 -1.91 -10.15
CA VAL A 65 -0.96 -1.99 -11.33
C VAL A 65 -0.08 -2.35 -12.52
N GLU A 66 -0.42 -3.44 -13.20
CA GLU A 66 0.25 -3.79 -14.45
C GLU A 66 -0.05 -2.71 -15.50
N ALA A 67 0.97 -2.30 -16.26
CA ALA A 67 0.74 -1.47 -17.43
C ALA A 67 -0.06 -2.29 -18.43
N THR A 68 -1.25 -1.82 -18.80
CA THR A 68 -1.96 -2.40 -19.94
C THR A 68 -1.06 -2.26 -21.18
N PRO A 69 -0.85 -3.33 -21.96
CA PRO A 69 -0.02 -3.26 -23.17
C PRO A 69 -0.54 -2.26 -24.20
#